data_AF-A0A238HGL7-F1
#
_entry.id   AF-A0A238HGL7-F1
#
_cell.length_a   1.000
_cell.length_b   1.000
_cell.length_c   1.000
_cell.angle_alpha   90.00
_cell.angle_beta   90.00
_cell.angle_gamma   90.00
#
_symmetry.space_group_name_H-M   'P 1'
#
loop_
_entity.id
_entity.type
_entity.pdbx_description
1 polymer ?
#
loop_
_entity_poly.entity_id
_entity_poly.type
_entity_poly.pdbx_seq_one_letter_code
_entity_poly.pdbx_strand_id
1 'polypeptide(L)' 'MPPHILEQRQKTILEAHASNLIENLDMGSDYLNELLELAKQNISNQEFERIAMAKLMRPYQNHV' A
#
# COMPACT_ATOMS: atom_id res chain seq x y z
N MET A 1 11.46 -13.98 -1.87
CA MET A 1 10.00 -14.14 -1.96
C MET A 1 9.67 -14.63 -3.35
N PRO A 2 8.73 -15.56 -3.54
CA PRO A 2 8.36 -16.02 -4.87
C PRO A 2 7.74 -14.91 -5.74
N PRO A 3 7.97 -14.89 -7.07
CA PRO A 3 7.41 -13.87 -7.97
C PRO A 3 5.88 -13.74 -7.90
N HIS A 4 5.17 -14.87 -7.80
CA HIS A 4 3.71 -14.89 -7.70
C HIS A 4 3.16 -14.15 -6.48
N ILE A 5 3.91 -14.08 -5.37
CA ILE A 5 3.49 -13.34 -4.17
C ILE A 5 3.64 -11.83 -4.39
N LEU A 6 4.69 -11.39 -5.08
CA LEU A 6 4.91 -9.98 -5.40
C LEU A 6 3.82 -9.45 -6.34
N GLU A 7 3.48 -10.23 -7.36
CA GLU A 7 2.38 -9.92 -8.28
C GLU A 7 1.03 -9.84 -7.55
N GLN A 8 0.77 -10.80 -6.66
CA GLN A 8 -0.47 -10.80 -5.88
C GLN A 8 -0.59 -9.56 -4.98
N ARG A 9 0.49 -9.12 -4.34
CA ARG A 9 0.50 -7.88 -3.53
C ARG A 9 0.18 -6.65 -4.37
N GLN A 10 0.82 -6.51 -5.54
CA GLN A 10 0.57 -5.37 -6.43
C GLN A 10 -0.89 -5.35 -6.88
N LYS A 11 -1.44 -6.51 -7.24
CA LYS A 11 -2.85 -6.64 -7.61
C LYS A 11 -3.79 -6.19 -6.49
N THR A 12 -3.56 -6.65 -5.26
CA THR A 12 -4.36 -6.26 -4.10
C THR A 12 -4.32 -4.76 -3.83
N ILE A 13 -3.15 -4.11 -3.97
CA ILE A 13 -3.02 -2.66 -3.80
C ILE A 13 -3.84 -1.91 -4.85
N LEU A 14 -3.76 -2.34 -6.12
CA LEU A 14 -4.51 -1.71 -7.21
C LEU A 14 -6.02 -1.90 -7.03
N GLU A 15 -6.46 -3.08 -6.61
CA GLU A 15 -7.87 -3.36 -6.31
C GLU A 15 -8.39 -2.50 -5.15
N ALA A 16 -7.62 -2.38 -4.06
CA ALA A 16 -7.98 -1.53 -2.94
C ALA A 16 -8.06 -0.04 -3.34
N HIS A 17 -7.11 0.44 -4.14
CA HIS A 17 -7.14 1.81 -4.65
C HIS A 17 -8.35 2.06 -5.57
N ALA A 18 -8.66 1.13 -6.47
CA ALA A 18 -9.83 1.24 -7.34
C ALA A 18 -11.14 1.28 -6.53
N SER A 19 -11.26 0.44 -5.50
CA SER A 19 -12.40 0.47 -4.58
C SER A 19 -12.51 1.81 -3.84
N ASN A 20 -11.39 2.33 -3.33
CA ASN A 20 -11.36 3.62 -2.64
C ASN A 20 -11.75 4.78 -3.57
N LEU A 21 -11.33 4.75 -4.85
CA LEU A 21 -11.76 5.74 -5.84
C LEU A 21 -13.27 5.70 -6.09
N ILE A 22 -13.88 4.51 -6.14
CA ILE A 22 -15.34 4.35 -6.27
C ILE A 22 -16.07 5.00 -5.08
N GLU A 23 -15.51 4.88 -3.88
CA GLU A 23 -16.06 5.45 -2.66
C GLU A 23 -15.72 6.95 -2.46
N ASN A 24 -15.07 7.60 -3.43
CA ASN A 24 -14.53 8.96 -3.32
C ASN A 24 -13.53 9.17 -2.16
N LEU A 25 -12.85 8.09 -1.75
CA LEU A 25 -11.78 8.06 -0.77
C LEU A 25 -10.42 8.02 -1.46
N ASP A 26 -10.18 8.96 -2.38
CA ASP A 26 -8.91 9.02 -3.11
C ASP A 26 -7.75 9.26 -2.13
N MET A 27 -6.88 8.25 -1.99
CA MET A 27 -5.68 8.31 -1.15
C MET A 27 -4.54 9.09 -1.81
N GLY A 28 -4.71 9.52 -3.07
CA GLY A 28 -3.72 10.21 -3.87
C GLY A 28 -2.76 9.26 -4.60
N SER A 29 -2.35 9.67 -5.80
CA SER A 29 -1.44 8.92 -6.67
C SER A 29 -0.08 8.64 -6.04
N ASP A 30 0.40 9.55 -5.20
CA ASP A 30 1.72 9.43 -4.57
C ASP A 30 1.73 8.30 -3.53
N TYR A 31 0.65 8.18 -2.77
CA TYR A 31 0.46 7.11 -1.79
C TYR A 31 0.39 5.73 -2.46
N LEU A 32 -0.34 5.64 -3.59
CA LEU A 32 -0.40 4.42 -4.40
C LEU A 32 1.00 4.00 -4.88
N ASN A 33 1.76 4.95 -5.44
CA ASN A 33 3.09 4.68 -5.96
C ASN A 33 4.05 4.18 -4.86
N GLU A 34 4.01 4.78 -3.67
CA GLU A 34 4.82 4.31 -2.54
C GLU A 34 4.48 2.87 -2.11
N LEU A 35 3.19 2.51 -2.07
CA LEU A 35 2.77 1.15 -1.74
C LEU A 35 3.18 0.14 -2.82
N LEU A 36 3.11 0.52 -4.10
CA LEU A 36 3.56 -0.33 -5.21
C LEU A 36 5.07 -0.57 -5.18
N GLU A 37 5.87 0.44 -4.85
CA GLU A 37 7.32 0.29 -4.67
C GLU A 37 7.64 -0.60 -3.47
N LEU A 38 6.90 -0.45 -2.35
CA LEU A 38 7.04 -1.33 -1.20
C LEU A 38 6.66 -2.79 -1.53
N ALA A 39 5.61 -3.00 -2.34
CA ALA A 39 5.16 -4.33 -2.74
C ALA A 39 6.18 -5.10 -3.58
N LYS A 40 7.08 -4.41 -4.28
CA LYS A 40 8.19 -5.00 -5.05
C LYS A 40 9.35 -5.44 -4.17
N GLN A 41 9.43 -4.98 -2.91
CA GLN A 41 10.55 -5.31 -2.03
C GLN A 41 10.50 -6.78 -1.60
N ASN A 42 11.67 -7.41 -1.50
CA ASN A 42 11.83 -8.77 -1.04
C ASN A 42 11.75 -8.88 0.50
N ILE A 43 10.62 -8.49 1.07
CA ILE A 43 10.33 -8.44 2.53
C ILE A 43 9.15 -9.35 2.90
N SER A 44 9.08 -9.87 4.13
CA SER A 44 7.95 -10.72 4.54
C SER A 44 6.59 -10.00 4.44
N ASN A 45 5.47 -10.75 4.37
CA ASN A 45 4.12 -10.14 4.37
C ASN A 45 3.91 -9.30 5.62
N GLN A 46 4.35 -9.79 6.78
CA GLN A 46 4.27 -9.06 8.05
C GLN A 46 5.02 -7.73 8.00
N GLU A 47 6.22 -7.71 7.43
CA GLU A 47 7.00 -6.48 7.32
C GLU A 47 6.39 -5.49 6.32
N PHE A 48 5.85 -6.00 5.21
CA PHE A 48 5.06 -5.20 4.27
C PHE A 48 3.85 -4.55 4.94
N GLU A 49 3.05 -5.33 5.67
CA GLU A 49 1.86 -4.83 6.40
C GLU A 49 2.25 -3.79 7.44
N ARG A 50 3.33 -4.03 8.20
CA ARG A 50 3.84 -3.09 9.21
C ARG A 50 4.21 -1.74 8.59
N ILE A 51 4.95 -1.74 7.47
CA ILE A 51 5.38 -0.51 6.80
C ILE A 51 4.19 0.18 6.13
N ALA A 52 3.30 -0.57 5.48
CA ALA A 52 2.09 -0.03 4.84
C ALA A 52 1.17 0.65 5.87
N MET A 53 0.94 0.02 7.02
CA MET A 53 0.16 0.60 8.12
C MET A 53 0.82 1.85 8.70
N ALA A 54 2.14 1.84 8.89
CA ALA A 54 2.87 3.03 9.35
C ALA A 54 2.74 4.21 8.38
N LYS A 55 2.68 3.94 7.06
CA LYS A 55 2.43 4.97 6.04
C LYS A 55 0.99 5.49 6.06
N LEU A 56 -0.01 4.63 6.28
CA LEU A 56 -1.41 5.05 6.47
C LEU A 56 -1.60 5.97 7.70
N MET A 57 -0.82 5.75 8.76
CA MET A 57 -0.92 6.52 10.00
C MET A 57 -0.11 7.83 9.98
N ARG A 58 0.82 8.02 9.04
CA ARG A 58 1.64 9.25 8.95
C ARG A 58 0.84 10.56 8.86
N PRO A 59 -0.27 10.67 8.11
CA PRO A 59 -1.10 11.87 8.10
C PRO A 59 -1.64 12.24 9.49
N TYR A 60 -1.84 11.25 10.37
CA TYR A 60 -2.37 11.45 11.72
C TYR A 60 -1.31 11.85 12.75
N GLN A 61 -0.01 11.73 12.43
CA GLN A 61 1.07 12.08 13.36
C GLN A 61 1.51 13.55 13.30
N ASN A 62 1.14 14.28 12.24
CA ASN A 62 1.51 15.69 12.05
C ASN A 62 0.43 16.68 12.55
N HIS A 63 -0.56 16.21 13.31
CA HIS A 63 -1.66 17.02 13.87
C HIS A 63 -1.75 16.93 15.41
N VAL A 64 -0.61 16.78 16.10
CA VAL A 64 -0.51 16.87 17.56
C VAL A 64 0.41 18.02 17.96
#